data_AF-A0A1G7R8X9-F1
#
_entry.id   AF-A0A1G7R8X9-F1
#
_cell.length_a   1.000
_cell.length_b   1.000
_cell.length_c   1.000
_cell.angle_alpha   90.00
_cell.angle_beta   90.00
_cell.angle_gamma   90.00
#
_symmetry.space_group_name_H-M   'P 1'
#
loop_
_entity.id
_entity.type
_entity.pdbx_description
1 polymer ?
#
loop_
_entity_poly.entity_id
_entity_poly.type
_entity_poly.pdbx_seq_one_letter_code
_entity_poly.pdbx_strand_id
1 'polypeptide(L)'
;MRQLLTRSPLRGAASRLPAPALAAAATAALTLVGLLVLTLALVVVGALDPDGGLSTGGDLALAVRLWLLAHGASLQLAGGPVALAPLVLTAVAAWGCSQAARSVVVHRDLDGRRPVGLVVAAATGTHLVLTLLLALAVDTPAAGVGLGRLAVGAVLLPLLASAWGAGRESGAAGDLLDRFPGPGRAVARGVLAGTLTALALALAVVAVALVSDVAGVAALATSLGGASAGAVGLVGLSALLLPNAAAAVLGLAAGPGFAVGAGTLVSTGGVTLGAVPALPLLAALPDTQAVPLLAFLSQALPALAGLVAGTATARRLGDGDGGSVTAALWGVVTGVGVGVAAGVLALVGGGSLGTAGLAEVGAPALATGLATGAQAGLAAAVAAAVTRWRR
;
A
#
# COMPACT_ATOMS: atom_id res chain seq x y z
N MET A 1 -50.87 17.33 -1.70
CA MET A 1 -51.05 16.01 -2.34
C MET A 1 -49.80 15.20 -2.10
N ARG A 2 -49.96 14.02 -1.49
CA ARG A 2 -48.92 13.22 -0.80
C ARG A 2 -47.69 12.92 -1.67
N GLN A 3 -46.51 13.32 -1.21
CA GLN A 3 -45.25 12.67 -1.60
C GLN A 3 -45.26 11.25 -1.02
N LEU A 4 -45.81 10.31 -1.78
CA LEU A 4 -45.53 8.89 -1.65
C LEU A 4 -44.07 8.68 -2.05
N LEU A 5 -43.15 8.94 -1.11
CA LEU A 5 -41.80 8.43 -1.19
C LEU A 5 -41.91 6.91 -1.21
N THR A 6 -41.72 6.35 -2.39
CA THR A 6 -41.38 4.96 -2.64
C THR A 6 -40.22 4.59 -1.72
N ARG A 7 -40.54 4.04 -0.55
CA ARG A 7 -39.58 3.32 0.27
C ARG A 7 -39.16 2.12 -0.56
N SER A 8 -38.03 2.25 -1.24
CA SER A 8 -37.42 1.14 -1.96
C SER A 8 -37.34 -0.07 -1.02
N PRO A 9 -37.89 -1.24 -1.39
CA PRO A 9 -38.02 -2.39 -0.50
C PRO A 9 -36.67 -2.85 0.09
N LEU A 10 -35.57 -2.53 -0.60
CA LEU A 10 -34.20 -2.76 -0.13
C LEU A 10 -33.84 -2.00 1.16
N ARG A 11 -34.38 -0.80 1.39
CA ARG A 11 -34.18 -0.05 2.64
C ARG A 11 -34.84 -0.72 3.85
N GLY A 12 -35.93 -1.45 3.64
CA GLY A 12 -36.67 -2.14 4.71
C GLY A 12 -36.02 -3.44 5.18
N ALA A 13 -35.25 -4.11 4.32
CA ALA A 13 -34.48 -5.31 4.70
C ALA A 13 -33.19 -4.94 5.44
N ALA A 14 -32.47 -3.93 4.94
CA ALA A 14 -31.26 -3.42 5.59
C ALA A 14 -31.55 -2.89 7.00
N SER A 15 -32.73 -2.30 7.27
CA SER A 15 -33.05 -1.75 8.60
C SER A 15 -33.21 -2.82 9.70
N ARG A 16 -33.46 -4.09 9.36
CA ARG A 16 -33.72 -5.18 10.33
C ARG A 16 -32.49 -5.98 10.77
N LEU A 17 -31.37 -5.92 10.04
CA LEU A 17 -30.18 -6.72 10.35
C LEU A 17 -29.38 -6.13 11.54
N PRO A 18 -28.87 -6.93 12.49
CA PRO A 18 -27.96 -6.42 13.51
C PRO A 18 -26.69 -5.86 12.86
N ALA A 19 -26.08 -4.83 13.46
CA ALA A 19 -24.92 -4.13 12.88
C ALA A 19 -23.75 -5.07 12.48
N PRO A 20 -23.38 -6.09 13.27
CA PRO A 20 -22.38 -7.08 12.86
C PRO A 20 -22.75 -7.84 11.58
N ALA A 21 -24.02 -8.19 11.39
CA ALA A 21 -24.47 -8.88 10.18
C ALA A 21 -24.44 -7.94 8.96
N LEU A 22 -24.76 -6.66 9.14
CA LEU A 22 -24.62 -5.66 8.08
C LEU A 22 -23.14 -5.46 7.69
N ALA A 23 -22.22 -5.48 8.66
CA ALA A 23 -20.79 -5.41 8.41
C ALA A 23 -20.28 -6.64 7.63
N ALA A 24 -20.69 -7.84 8.03
CA ALA A 24 -20.39 -9.07 7.30
C ALA A 24 -20.90 -9.00 5.85
N ALA A 25 -22.14 -8.55 5.64
CA ALA A 25 -22.71 -8.41 4.31
C ALA A 25 -21.97 -7.36 3.46
N ALA A 26 -21.60 -6.22 4.05
CA ALA A 26 -20.83 -5.18 3.36
C ALA A 26 -19.42 -5.66 2.96
N THR A 27 -18.75 -6.41 3.84
CA THR A 27 -17.46 -7.04 3.53
C THR A 27 -17.60 -8.09 2.43
N ALA A 28 -18.62 -8.95 2.49
CA ALA A 28 -18.86 -9.94 1.44
C ALA A 28 -19.14 -9.27 0.08
N ALA A 29 -19.94 -8.21 0.07
CA ALA A 29 -20.20 -7.42 -1.13
C ALA A 29 -18.92 -6.79 -1.69
N LEU A 30 -18.03 -6.27 -0.84
CA LEU A 30 -16.72 -5.76 -1.25
C LEU A 30 -15.89 -6.84 -1.97
N THR A 31 -15.78 -8.04 -1.39
CA THR A 31 -15.04 -9.15 -2.00
C THR A 31 -15.64 -9.53 -3.35
N LEU A 32 -16.97 -9.68 -3.43
CA LEU A 32 -17.66 -10.04 -4.67
C LEU A 32 -17.49 -8.98 -5.76
N VAL A 33 -17.67 -7.69 -5.43
CA VAL A 33 -17.49 -6.59 -6.38
C VAL A 33 -16.02 -6.48 -6.81
N GLY A 34 -15.07 -6.62 -5.88
CA GLY A 34 -13.64 -6.61 -6.19
C GLY A 34 -13.25 -7.71 -7.17
N LEU A 35 -13.71 -8.95 -6.92
CA LEU A 35 -13.47 -10.08 -7.83
C LEU A 35 -14.17 -9.90 -9.17
N LEU A 36 -15.39 -9.37 -9.19
CA LEU A 36 -16.11 -9.08 -10.43
C LEU A 36 -15.35 -8.07 -11.29
N VAL A 37 -14.89 -6.96 -10.70
CA VAL A 37 -14.12 -5.93 -11.40
C VAL A 37 -12.80 -6.48 -11.92
N LEU A 38 -12.06 -7.25 -11.11
CA LEU A 38 -10.81 -7.89 -11.54
C LEU A 38 -11.04 -8.89 -12.67
N THR A 39 -12.06 -9.73 -12.56
CA THR A 39 -12.40 -10.72 -13.59
C THR A 39 -12.78 -10.03 -14.89
N LEU A 40 -13.62 -8.99 -14.83
CA LEU A 40 -14.00 -8.22 -16.01
C LEU A 40 -12.79 -7.54 -16.66
N ALA A 41 -11.88 -6.97 -15.87
CA ALA A 41 -10.65 -6.38 -16.39
C ALA A 41 -9.79 -7.44 -17.11
N LEU A 42 -9.65 -8.64 -16.54
CA LEU A 42 -8.89 -9.74 -17.16
C LEU A 42 -9.56 -10.27 -18.42
N VAL A 43 -10.89 -10.41 -18.44
CA VAL A 43 -11.66 -10.77 -19.65
C VAL A 43 -11.43 -9.76 -20.77
N VAL A 44 -11.42 -8.46 -20.44
CA VAL A 44 -11.12 -7.40 -21.43
C VAL A 44 -9.69 -7.52 -21.95
N VAL A 45 -8.72 -7.82 -21.09
CA VAL A 45 -7.33 -8.07 -21.52
C VAL A 45 -7.26 -9.31 -22.41
N GLY A 46 -7.89 -10.42 -22.02
CA GLY A 46 -7.91 -11.66 -22.80
C GLY A 46 -8.62 -11.52 -24.15
N ALA A 47 -9.62 -10.65 -24.26
CA ALA A 47 -10.28 -10.35 -25.53
C ALA A 47 -9.38 -9.63 -26.55
N LEU A 48 -8.26 -9.04 -26.10
CA LEU A 48 -7.25 -8.42 -26.96
C LEU A 48 -6.15 -9.42 -27.39
N ASP A 49 -6.28 -10.68 -26.99
CA ASP A 49 -5.33 -11.75 -27.29
C ASP A 49 -5.72 -12.41 -28.62
N PRO A 50 -4.85 -12.35 -29.65
CA PRO A 50 -5.13 -12.97 -30.94
C PRO A 50 -5.34 -14.49 -30.86
N ASP A 51 -4.79 -15.15 -29.82
CA ASP A 51 -4.90 -16.60 -29.61
C ASP A 51 -6.12 -16.99 -28.76
N GLY A 52 -6.98 -16.01 -28.40
CA GLY A 52 -8.27 -16.26 -27.75
C GLY A 52 -8.27 -16.22 -26.21
N GLY A 53 -7.15 -15.85 -25.57
CA GLY A 53 -7.06 -15.60 -24.13
C GLY A 53 -7.42 -16.78 -23.23
N LEU A 54 -7.60 -16.51 -21.93
CA LEU A 54 -8.10 -17.52 -20.98
C LEU A 54 -9.61 -17.67 -21.10
N SER A 55 -10.14 -18.82 -20.65
CA SER A 55 -11.58 -18.93 -20.41
C SER A 55 -12.02 -18.01 -19.27
N THR A 56 -13.30 -17.63 -19.22
CA THR A 56 -13.84 -16.79 -18.13
C THR A 56 -13.61 -17.40 -16.75
N GLY A 57 -13.62 -18.74 -16.64
CA GLY A 57 -13.26 -19.45 -15.41
C GLY A 57 -11.77 -19.31 -15.06
N GLY A 58 -10.89 -19.31 -16.07
CA GLY A 58 -9.47 -19.01 -15.92
C GLY A 58 -9.21 -17.58 -15.48
N ASP A 59 -9.92 -16.60 -16.06
CA ASP A 59 -9.85 -15.19 -15.65
C ASP A 59 -10.30 -14.98 -14.21
N LEU A 60 -11.39 -15.66 -13.80
CA LEU A 60 -11.85 -15.63 -12.41
C LEU A 60 -10.81 -16.24 -11.46
N ALA A 61 -10.21 -17.38 -11.82
CA ALA A 61 -9.16 -17.99 -11.00
C ALA A 61 -7.94 -17.07 -10.87
N LEU A 62 -7.55 -16.39 -11.95
CA LEU A 62 -6.46 -15.41 -11.95
C LEU A 62 -6.82 -14.16 -11.11
N ALA A 63 -8.05 -13.64 -11.23
CA ALA A 63 -8.56 -12.55 -10.40
C ALA A 63 -8.51 -12.89 -8.91
N VAL A 64 -8.93 -14.11 -8.55
CA VAL A 64 -8.83 -14.61 -7.18
C VAL A 64 -7.38 -14.67 -6.72
N ARG A 65 -6.45 -15.20 -7.54
CA ARG A 65 -5.02 -15.23 -7.19
C ARG A 65 -4.42 -13.84 -6.99
N LEU A 66 -4.77 -12.86 -7.84
CA LEU A 66 -4.37 -11.45 -7.67
C LEU A 66 -4.95 -10.85 -6.39
N TRP A 67 -6.21 -11.14 -6.08
CA TRP A 67 -6.84 -10.76 -4.82
C TRP A 67 -6.09 -11.35 -3.63
N LEU A 68 -5.75 -12.63 -3.66
CA LEU A 68 -4.98 -13.29 -2.59
C LEU A 68 -3.57 -12.69 -2.44
N LEU A 69 -2.88 -12.37 -3.55
CA LEU A 69 -1.58 -11.67 -3.51
C LEU A 69 -1.68 -10.29 -2.84
N ALA A 70 -2.75 -9.52 -3.11
CA ALA A 70 -3.01 -8.25 -2.44
C ALA A 70 -3.25 -8.40 -0.93
N HIS A 71 -3.55 -9.61 -0.45
CA HIS A 71 -3.65 -9.96 0.97
C HIS A 71 -2.40 -10.68 1.49
N GLY A 72 -1.29 -10.62 0.76
CA GLY A 72 -0.01 -11.19 1.18
C GLY A 72 0.12 -12.70 0.99
N ALA A 73 -0.73 -13.35 0.19
CA ALA A 73 -0.48 -14.76 -0.18
C ALA A 73 0.90 -14.95 -0.84
N SER A 74 1.44 -16.16 -0.74
CA SER A 74 2.48 -16.62 -1.67
C SER A 74 1.87 -17.63 -2.64
N LEU A 75 2.07 -17.43 -3.93
CA LEU A 75 1.65 -18.37 -4.97
C LEU A 75 2.84 -19.22 -5.39
N GLN A 76 2.70 -20.53 -5.31
CA GLN A 76 3.71 -21.51 -5.74
C GLN A 76 3.43 -21.89 -7.19
N LEU A 77 4.06 -21.18 -8.13
CA LEU A 77 3.89 -21.42 -9.57
C LEU A 77 5.03 -22.30 -10.10
N ALA A 78 4.87 -22.86 -11.29
CA ALA A 78 5.93 -23.63 -11.96
C ALA A 78 7.25 -22.84 -12.13
N GLY A 79 7.17 -21.51 -12.30
CA GLY A 79 8.33 -20.61 -12.37
C GLY A 79 8.93 -20.19 -11.02
N GLY A 80 8.38 -20.67 -9.90
CA GLY A 80 8.81 -20.36 -8.54
C GLY A 80 7.79 -19.57 -7.71
N PRO A 81 8.12 -19.29 -6.44
CA PRO A 81 7.22 -18.61 -5.51
C PRO A 81 7.08 -17.11 -5.82
N VAL A 82 5.85 -16.67 -6.05
CA VAL A 82 5.48 -15.26 -6.20
C VAL A 82 4.80 -14.78 -4.92
N ALA A 83 5.44 -13.85 -4.21
CA ALA A 83 4.98 -13.33 -2.92
C ALA A 83 5.09 -11.80 -2.84
N LEU A 84 4.79 -11.10 -3.93
CA LEU A 84 4.79 -9.64 -4.03
C LEU A 84 3.35 -9.11 -4.09
N ALA A 85 2.96 -8.31 -3.10
CA ALA A 85 1.62 -7.73 -3.05
C ALA A 85 1.53 -6.50 -3.99
N PRO A 86 0.57 -6.44 -4.93
CA PRO A 86 0.32 -5.24 -5.72
C PRO A 86 -0.27 -4.17 -4.81
N LEU A 87 0.51 -3.14 -4.46
CA LEU A 87 0.12 -2.20 -3.40
C LEU A 87 -1.08 -1.33 -3.78
N VAL A 88 -1.32 -1.05 -5.06
CA VAL A 88 -2.55 -0.36 -5.48
C VAL A 88 -3.78 -1.22 -5.15
N LEU A 89 -3.74 -2.50 -5.51
CA LEU A 89 -4.85 -3.42 -5.23
C LEU A 89 -5.05 -3.61 -3.72
N THR A 90 -3.94 -3.71 -2.99
CA THR A 90 -3.91 -3.78 -1.51
C THR A 90 -4.56 -2.53 -0.90
N ALA A 91 -4.21 -1.34 -1.40
CA ALA A 91 -4.76 -0.06 -0.93
C ALA A 91 -6.25 0.09 -1.25
N VAL A 92 -6.70 -0.36 -2.43
CA VAL A 92 -8.12 -0.37 -2.81
C VAL A 92 -8.91 -1.33 -1.91
N ALA A 93 -8.38 -2.54 -1.64
CA ALA A 93 -9.01 -3.49 -0.72
C ALA A 93 -9.10 -2.94 0.70
N ALA A 94 -8.02 -2.33 1.22
CA ALA A 94 -8.01 -1.67 2.53
C ALA A 94 -9.00 -0.50 2.58
N TRP A 95 -9.03 0.35 1.54
CA TRP A 95 -10.01 1.43 1.46
C TRP A 95 -11.44 0.89 1.47
N GLY A 96 -11.72 -0.16 0.69
CA GLY A 96 -13.01 -0.84 0.70
C GLY A 96 -13.40 -1.36 2.08
N CYS A 97 -12.48 -2.02 2.80
CA CYS A 97 -12.73 -2.53 4.16
C CYS A 97 -13.00 -1.39 5.17
N SER A 98 -12.27 -0.28 5.03
CA SER A 98 -12.50 0.94 5.81
C SER A 98 -13.88 1.53 5.53
N GLN A 99 -14.26 1.65 4.25
CA GLN A 99 -15.55 2.19 3.84
C GLN A 99 -16.72 1.28 4.24
N ALA A 100 -16.57 -0.05 4.15
CA ALA A 100 -17.57 -1.01 4.59
C ALA A 100 -17.87 -0.83 6.09
N ALA A 101 -16.84 -0.84 6.94
CA ALA A 101 -17.02 -0.66 8.38
C ALA A 101 -17.54 0.75 8.73
N ARG A 102 -16.99 1.80 8.10
CA ARG A 102 -17.47 3.17 8.26
C ARG A 102 -18.95 3.29 7.91
N SER A 103 -19.37 2.71 6.78
CA SER A 103 -20.76 2.79 6.34
C SER A 103 -21.71 2.22 7.40
N VAL A 104 -21.36 1.10 8.04
CA VAL A 104 -22.18 0.49 9.08
C VAL A 104 -22.28 1.41 10.30
N VAL A 105 -21.17 2.01 10.74
CA VAL A 105 -21.16 2.96 11.87
C VAL A 105 -22.04 4.16 11.58
N VAL A 106 -21.93 4.77 10.39
CA VAL A 106 -22.79 5.91 9.98
C VAL A 106 -24.27 5.53 9.94
N HIS A 107 -24.61 4.42 9.26
CA HIS A 107 -26.01 4.05 9.04
C HIS A 107 -26.73 3.59 10.32
N ARG A 108 -25.97 3.16 11.32
CA ARG A 108 -26.48 2.65 12.59
C ARG A 108 -26.26 3.60 13.76
N ASP A 109 -25.65 4.76 13.51
CA ASP A 109 -25.35 5.77 14.53
C ASP A 109 -24.65 5.13 15.75
N LEU A 110 -23.59 4.35 15.48
CA LEU A 110 -22.94 3.55 16.50
C LEU A 110 -21.91 4.36 17.27
N ASP A 111 -22.22 4.60 18.53
CA ASP A 111 -21.29 5.21 19.48
C ASP A 111 -20.71 4.19 20.46
N GLY A 112 -19.42 4.37 20.78
CA GLY A 112 -18.72 3.60 21.81
C GLY A 112 -17.93 2.38 21.33
N ARG A 113 -17.00 1.95 22.18
CA ARG A 113 -15.95 0.97 21.84
C ARG A 113 -16.47 -0.42 21.53
N ARG A 114 -17.46 -0.89 22.30
CA ARG A 114 -18.00 -2.24 22.17
C ARG A 114 -18.77 -2.45 20.85
N PRO A 115 -19.77 -1.62 20.47
CA PRO A 115 -20.46 -1.80 19.20
C PRO A 115 -19.54 -1.61 17.98
N VAL A 116 -18.62 -0.65 18.03
CA VAL A 116 -17.60 -0.46 16.99
C VAL A 116 -16.68 -1.68 16.88
N GLY A 117 -16.21 -2.22 18.01
CA GLY A 117 -15.38 -3.42 18.07
C GLY A 117 -16.09 -4.65 17.47
N LEU A 118 -17.39 -4.80 17.69
CA LEU A 118 -18.19 -5.89 17.09
C LEU A 118 -18.31 -5.76 15.57
N VAL A 119 -18.46 -4.53 15.04
CA VAL A 119 -18.45 -4.27 13.59
C VAL A 119 -17.11 -4.63 12.97
N VAL A 120 -16.01 -4.19 13.58
CA VAL A 120 -14.65 -4.51 13.12
C VAL A 120 -14.38 -6.01 13.18
N ALA A 121 -14.76 -6.67 14.28
CA ALA A 121 -14.59 -8.12 14.43
C ALA A 121 -15.39 -8.90 13.39
N ALA A 122 -16.64 -8.52 13.14
CA ALA A 122 -17.48 -9.15 12.11
C ALA A 122 -16.91 -8.95 10.71
N ALA A 123 -16.52 -7.72 10.36
CA ALA A 123 -15.91 -7.43 9.07
C ALA A 123 -14.62 -8.23 8.85
N THR A 124 -13.73 -8.25 9.86
CA THR A 124 -12.45 -9.00 9.80
C THR A 124 -12.69 -10.50 9.70
N GLY A 125 -13.59 -11.05 10.52
CA GLY A 125 -13.90 -12.48 10.52
C GLY A 125 -14.50 -12.95 9.21
N THR A 126 -15.44 -12.18 8.64
CA THR A 126 -16.01 -12.48 7.32
C THR A 126 -14.94 -12.40 6.22
N HIS A 127 -14.08 -11.39 6.24
CA HIS A 127 -13.00 -11.25 5.26
C HIS A 127 -12.03 -12.43 5.30
N LEU A 128 -11.63 -12.86 6.50
CA LEU A 128 -10.76 -14.01 6.70
C LEU A 128 -11.39 -15.28 6.12
N VAL A 129 -12.65 -15.58 6.49
CA VAL A 129 -13.35 -16.78 6.01
C VAL A 129 -13.45 -16.77 4.49
N LEU A 130 -13.88 -15.66 3.88
CA LEU A 130 -13.98 -15.55 2.43
C LEU A 130 -12.63 -15.73 1.73
N THR A 131 -11.58 -15.11 2.27
CA THR A 131 -10.23 -15.20 1.71
C THR A 131 -9.69 -16.63 1.77
N LEU A 132 -9.95 -17.37 2.86
CA LEU A 132 -9.58 -18.78 2.97
C LEU A 132 -10.38 -19.68 2.02
N LEU A 133 -11.69 -19.45 1.88
CA LEU A 133 -12.53 -20.19 0.92
C LEU A 133 -12.06 -19.97 -0.52
N LEU A 134 -11.72 -18.73 -0.86
CA LEU A 134 -11.17 -18.38 -2.17
C LEU A 134 -9.82 -19.04 -2.41
N ALA A 135 -8.94 -19.08 -1.40
CA ALA A 135 -7.67 -19.80 -1.49
C ALA A 135 -7.88 -21.28 -1.79
N LEU A 136 -8.77 -21.95 -1.05
CA LEU A 136 -9.11 -23.36 -1.29
C LEU A 136 -9.71 -23.59 -2.69
N ALA A 137 -10.46 -22.63 -3.23
CA ALA A 137 -11.08 -22.75 -4.55
C ALA A 137 -10.08 -22.68 -5.71
N VAL A 138 -8.92 -22.04 -5.53
CA VAL A 138 -7.91 -21.86 -6.59
C VAL A 138 -6.59 -22.60 -6.33
N ASP A 139 -6.49 -23.27 -5.18
CA ASP A 139 -5.35 -24.10 -4.79
C ASP A 139 -5.30 -25.34 -5.68
N THR A 140 -4.20 -25.49 -6.40
CA THR A 140 -4.01 -26.59 -7.36
C THR A 140 -2.56 -27.07 -7.30
N PRO A 141 -2.26 -28.32 -7.73
CA PRO A 141 -0.88 -28.82 -7.77
C PRO A 141 0.07 -27.95 -8.62
N ALA A 142 -0.47 -27.25 -9.62
CA ALA A 142 0.28 -26.35 -10.51
C ALA A 142 0.44 -24.92 -9.95
N ALA A 143 -0.37 -24.54 -8.96
CA ALA A 143 -0.41 -23.19 -8.39
C ALA A 143 -0.89 -23.26 -6.93
N GLY A 144 0.03 -23.58 -6.04
CA GLY A 144 -0.28 -23.75 -4.61
C GLY A 144 -0.39 -22.42 -3.86
N VAL A 145 -1.22 -22.34 -2.82
CA VAL A 145 -1.39 -21.13 -2.00
C VAL A 145 -0.78 -21.29 -0.60
N GLY A 146 0.16 -20.41 -0.24
CA GLY A 146 0.78 -20.36 1.09
C GLY A 146 -0.17 -19.82 2.16
N LEU A 147 -0.93 -20.71 2.82
CA LEU A 147 -2.00 -20.35 3.76
C LEU A 147 -1.53 -19.59 5.01
N GLY A 148 -0.33 -19.87 5.54
CA GLY A 148 0.18 -19.21 6.75
C GLY A 148 0.36 -17.70 6.58
N ARG A 149 1.07 -17.29 5.52
CA ARG A 149 1.28 -15.88 5.19
C ARG A 149 -0.04 -15.19 4.81
N LEU A 150 -0.91 -15.91 4.08
CA LEU A 150 -2.24 -15.42 3.73
C LEU A 150 -3.10 -15.15 4.97
N ALA A 151 -3.14 -16.05 5.95
CA ALA A 151 -3.95 -15.87 7.14
C ALA A 151 -3.57 -14.60 7.92
N VAL A 152 -2.27 -14.30 8.01
CA VAL A 152 -1.77 -13.07 8.65
C VAL A 152 -2.27 -11.83 7.89
N GLY A 153 -2.09 -11.77 6.56
CA GLY A 153 -2.52 -10.62 5.78
C GLY A 153 -4.06 -10.47 5.71
N ALA A 154 -4.78 -11.59 5.64
CA ALA A 154 -6.24 -11.65 5.66
C ALA A 154 -6.87 -11.26 7.00
N VAL A 155 -6.08 -11.22 8.09
CA VAL A 155 -6.51 -10.66 9.38
C VAL A 155 -6.05 -9.21 9.50
N LEU A 156 -4.75 -8.94 9.35
CA LEU A 156 -4.17 -7.63 9.66
C LEU A 156 -4.73 -6.52 8.76
N LEU A 157 -4.84 -6.76 7.46
CA LEU A 157 -5.31 -5.74 6.52
C LEU A 157 -6.75 -5.29 6.79
N PRO A 158 -7.76 -6.18 6.81
CA PRO A 158 -9.13 -5.77 7.11
C PRO A 158 -9.29 -5.28 8.56
N LEU A 159 -8.57 -5.86 9.53
CA LEU A 159 -8.63 -5.40 10.93
C LEU A 159 -8.23 -3.93 11.05
N LEU A 160 -7.05 -3.58 10.53
CA LEU A 160 -6.53 -2.20 10.62
C LEU A 160 -7.40 -1.24 9.79
N ALA A 161 -7.77 -1.64 8.58
CA ALA A 161 -8.59 -0.82 7.70
C ALA A 161 -9.99 -0.57 8.25
N SER A 162 -10.69 -1.61 8.71
CA SER A 162 -12.02 -1.48 9.30
C SER A 162 -11.98 -0.76 10.64
N ALA A 163 -10.96 -0.99 11.48
CA ALA A 163 -10.76 -0.24 12.72
C ALA A 163 -10.54 1.26 12.45
N TRP A 164 -9.78 1.59 11.41
CA TRP A 164 -9.59 2.98 10.99
C TRP A 164 -10.89 3.62 10.50
N GLY A 165 -11.61 2.98 9.58
CA GLY A 165 -12.86 3.49 9.04
C GLY A 165 -13.94 3.68 10.11
N ALA A 166 -14.12 2.68 10.96
CA ALA A 166 -15.09 2.72 12.05
C ALA A 166 -14.66 3.69 13.17
N GLY A 167 -13.37 3.73 13.51
CA GLY A 167 -12.81 4.57 14.56
C GLY A 167 -12.79 6.06 14.24
N ARG A 168 -12.64 6.44 12.96
CA ARG A 168 -12.74 7.85 12.53
C ARG A 168 -14.15 8.41 12.69
N GLU A 169 -15.15 7.61 12.37
CA GLU A 169 -16.54 8.05 12.40
C GLU A 169 -17.09 8.07 13.83
N SER A 170 -16.79 7.03 14.63
CA SER A 170 -17.21 6.93 16.03
C SER A 170 -16.44 7.82 17.01
N GLY A 171 -15.49 8.64 16.54
CA GLY A 171 -14.61 9.46 17.38
C GLY A 171 -13.49 8.70 18.11
N ALA A 172 -13.54 7.37 18.15
CA ALA A 172 -12.59 6.53 18.90
C ALA A 172 -11.11 6.73 18.48
N ALA A 173 -10.85 7.06 17.21
CA ALA A 173 -9.51 7.38 16.73
C ALA A 173 -8.99 8.72 17.30
N GLY A 174 -9.88 9.71 17.48
CA GLY A 174 -9.56 10.98 18.12
C GLY A 174 -9.23 10.77 19.60
N ASP A 175 -10.09 10.03 20.31
CA ASP A 175 -9.90 9.70 21.72
C ASP A 175 -8.58 8.95 21.99
N LEU A 176 -8.17 8.09 21.05
CA LEU A 176 -6.90 7.37 21.17
C LEU A 176 -5.71 8.32 21.03
N LEU A 177 -5.77 9.27 20.09
CA LEU A 177 -4.72 10.27 19.91
C LEU A 177 -4.64 11.25 21.08
N ASP A 178 -5.76 11.52 21.76
CA ASP A 178 -5.82 12.41 22.92
C ASP A 178 -5.29 11.76 24.20
N ARG A 179 -5.17 10.42 24.24
CA ARG A 179 -4.52 9.69 25.34
C ARG A 179 -3.00 9.73 25.26
N PHE A 180 -2.44 10.11 24.12
CA PHE A 180 -1.01 10.20 23.95
C PHE A 180 -0.46 11.35 24.82
N PRO A 181 0.59 11.13 25.65
CA PRO A 181 1.16 12.18 26.47
C PRO A 181 1.89 13.19 25.57
N GLY A 182 1.17 14.23 25.14
CA GLY A 182 1.66 15.27 24.26
C GLY A 182 0.71 15.57 23.09
N PRO A 183 1.19 16.27 22.05
CA PRO A 183 0.37 16.74 20.94
C PRO A 183 0.16 15.62 19.90
N GLY A 184 -0.44 14.49 20.32
CA GLY A 184 -0.58 13.28 19.51
C GLY A 184 -1.27 13.52 18.16
N ARG A 185 -2.30 14.38 18.14
CA ARG A 185 -2.99 14.81 16.91
C ARG A 185 -2.11 15.66 15.98
N ALA A 186 -1.15 16.40 16.51
CA ALA A 186 -0.20 17.18 15.71
C ALA A 186 0.84 16.23 15.10
N VAL A 187 1.44 15.37 15.93
CA VAL A 187 2.43 14.36 15.51
C VAL A 187 1.85 13.44 14.44
N ALA A 188 0.66 12.87 14.65
CA ALA A 188 0.03 11.98 13.66
C ALA A 188 -0.19 12.66 12.31
N ARG A 189 -0.56 13.95 12.31
CA ARG A 189 -0.73 14.73 11.08
C ARG A 189 0.59 15.13 10.44
N GLY A 190 1.63 15.40 11.23
CA GLY A 190 2.97 15.62 10.72
C GLY A 190 3.56 14.36 10.07
N VAL A 191 3.41 13.20 10.71
CA VAL A 191 3.81 11.90 10.16
C VAL A 191 3.08 11.64 8.85
N LEU A 192 1.76 11.85 8.80
CA LEU A 192 0.98 11.70 7.58
C LEU A 192 1.47 12.65 6.47
N ALA A 193 1.68 13.93 6.78
CA ALA A 193 2.16 14.90 5.81
C ALA A 193 3.54 14.53 5.26
N GLY A 194 4.50 14.19 6.14
CA GLY A 194 5.84 13.77 5.73
C GLY A 194 5.84 12.48 4.92
N THR A 195 5.04 11.48 5.32
CA THR A 195 4.91 10.21 4.58
C THR A 195 4.33 10.43 3.19
N LEU A 196 3.28 11.24 3.06
CA LEU A 196 2.70 11.60 1.77
C LEU A 196 3.68 12.38 0.89
N THR A 197 4.47 13.29 1.47
CA THR A 197 5.54 13.98 0.75
C THR A 197 6.61 13.01 0.25
N ALA A 198 7.07 12.09 1.10
CA ALA A 198 8.06 11.08 0.72
C ALA A 198 7.55 10.21 -0.43
N LEU A 199 6.31 9.73 -0.34
CA LEU A 199 5.66 8.95 -1.40
C LEU A 199 5.49 9.75 -2.70
N ALA A 200 5.05 11.01 -2.63
CA ALA A 200 4.89 11.85 -3.80
C ALA A 200 6.21 12.10 -4.53
N LEU A 201 7.28 12.39 -3.78
CA LEU A 201 8.61 12.58 -4.33
C LEU A 201 9.18 11.28 -4.90
N ALA A 202 8.99 10.15 -4.22
CA ALA A 202 9.42 8.85 -4.72
C ALA A 202 8.69 8.47 -6.02
N LEU A 203 7.38 8.71 -6.10
CA LEU A 203 6.61 8.53 -7.33
C LEU A 203 7.07 9.47 -8.45
N ALA A 204 7.47 10.71 -8.13
CA ALA A 204 8.04 11.61 -9.11
C ALA A 204 9.37 11.09 -9.67
N VAL A 205 10.23 10.50 -8.82
CA VAL A 205 11.46 9.84 -9.27
C VAL A 205 11.16 8.64 -10.18
N VAL A 206 10.19 7.80 -9.81
CA VAL A 206 9.73 6.68 -10.66
C VAL A 206 9.23 7.20 -12.01
N ALA A 207 8.41 8.25 -12.02
CA ALA A 207 7.89 8.84 -13.25
C ALA A 207 9.01 9.39 -14.15
N VAL A 208 9.99 10.10 -13.59
CA VAL A 208 11.15 10.60 -14.33
C VAL A 208 11.98 9.45 -14.93
N ALA A 209 12.20 8.39 -14.15
CA ALA A 209 12.93 7.21 -14.62
C ALA A 209 12.20 6.51 -15.78
N LEU A 210 10.88 6.31 -15.67
CA LEU A 210 10.06 5.72 -16.74
C LEU A 210 10.04 6.58 -18.01
N VAL A 211 10.00 7.91 -17.89
CA VAL A 211 10.02 8.82 -19.05
C VAL A 211 11.39 8.89 -19.71
N SER A 212 12.45 8.63 -18.94
CA SER A 212 13.83 8.69 -19.45
C SER A 212 14.22 7.44 -20.25
N ASP A 213 13.56 6.30 -20.05
CA ASP A 213 13.81 5.04 -20.79
C ASP A 213 12.54 4.51 -21.51
N VAL A 214 11.84 5.38 -22.22
CA VAL A 214 10.63 4.98 -22.98
C VAL A 214 10.96 3.94 -24.07
N ALA A 215 12.15 4.02 -24.66
CA ALA A 215 12.58 3.09 -25.71
C ALA A 215 12.88 1.69 -25.16
N GLY A 216 13.57 1.58 -24.02
CA GLY A 216 13.80 0.29 -23.35
C GLY A 216 12.50 -0.34 -22.86
N VAL A 217 11.60 0.45 -22.25
CA VAL A 217 10.25 -0.01 -21.85
C VAL A 217 9.45 -0.54 -23.04
N ALA A 218 9.46 0.17 -24.17
CA ALA A 218 8.75 -0.25 -25.38
C ALA A 218 9.37 -1.51 -26.02
N ALA A 219 10.71 -1.61 -26.06
CA ALA A 219 11.40 -2.79 -26.57
C ALA A 219 11.12 -4.03 -25.71
N LEU A 220 11.09 -3.87 -24.38
CA LEU A 220 10.80 -4.96 -23.45
C LEU A 220 9.34 -5.43 -23.57
N ALA A 221 8.39 -4.49 -23.63
CA ALA A 221 6.98 -4.80 -23.87
C ALA A 221 6.76 -5.52 -25.19
N THR A 222 7.52 -5.18 -26.23
CA THR A 222 7.47 -5.86 -27.54
C THR A 222 8.05 -7.28 -27.47
N SER A 223 9.20 -7.45 -26.78
CA SER A 223 9.90 -8.74 -26.67
C SER A 223 9.14 -9.79 -25.83
N LEU A 224 8.33 -9.35 -24.86
CA LEU A 224 7.49 -10.21 -24.02
C LEU A 224 6.23 -10.70 -24.73
N GLY A 225 6.15 -10.52 -26.04
CA GLY A 225 5.20 -11.24 -26.89
C GLY A 225 4.18 -10.38 -27.59
N GLY A 226 4.49 -9.12 -27.95
CA GLY A 226 3.96 -8.35 -29.10
C GLY A 226 2.45 -8.30 -29.41
N ALA A 227 1.59 -8.98 -28.66
CA ALA A 227 0.16 -9.04 -28.79
C ALA A 227 -0.46 -7.97 -27.88
N SER A 228 -1.50 -7.30 -28.37
CA SER A 228 -2.17 -6.20 -27.68
C SER A 228 -2.57 -6.54 -26.24
N ALA A 229 -3.00 -7.78 -25.96
CA ALA A 229 -3.31 -8.25 -24.61
C ALA A 229 -2.12 -8.22 -23.66
N GLY A 230 -0.97 -8.76 -24.08
CA GLY A 230 0.24 -8.83 -23.26
C GLY A 230 0.72 -7.44 -22.86
N ALA A 231 0.71 -6.49 -23.80
CA ALA A 231 1.07 -5.10 -23.54
C ALA A 231 0.12 -4.42 -22.54
N VAL A 232 -1.20 -4.59 -22.70
CA VAL A 232 -2.20 -3.99 -21.80
C VAL A 232 -2.12 -4.59 -20.39
N GLY A 233 -2.00 -5.92 -20.27
CA GLY A 233 -1.87 -6.59 -18.98
C GLY A 233 -0.62 -6.14 -18.21
N LEU A 234 0.48 -5.93 -18.94
CA LEU A 234 1.76 -5.49 -18.42
C LEU A 234 1.77 -4.01 -17.99
N VAL A 235 1.09 -3.12 -18.74
CA VAL A 235 0.83 -1.74 -18.30
C VAL A 235 -0.05 -1.73 -17.05
N GLY A 236 -1.10 -2.56 -17.01
CA GLY A 236 -1.96 -2.72 -15.84
C GLY A 236 -1.19 -3.19 -14.61
N LEU A 237 -0.35 -4.21 -14.76
CA LEU A 237 0.51 -4.72 -13.68
C LEU A 237 1.51 -3.65 -13.21
N SER A 238 2.13 -2.92 -14.14
CA SER A 238 3.06 -1.84 -13.82
C SER A 238 2.37 -0.74 -13.01
N ALA A 239 1.14 -0.36 -13.38
CA ALA A 239 0.34 0.59 -12.63
C ALA A 239 0.02 0.08 -11.22
N LEU A 240 -0.29 -1.21 -11.06
CA LEU A 240 -0.55 -1.82 -9.75
C LEU A 240 0.68 -1.85 -8.83
N LEU A 241 1.89 -1.89 -9.41
CA LEU A 241 3.17 -1.96 -8.72
C LEU A 241 3.85 -0.59 -8.53
N LEU A 242 3.26 0.51 -9.00
CA LEU A 242 3.83 1.86 -8.82
C LEU A 242 4.18 2.20 -7.36
N PRO A 243 3.33 1.88 -6.35
CA PRO A 243 3.69 2.15 -4.96
C PRO A 243 4.79 1.22 -4.44
N ASN A 244 4.92 0.00 -4.98
CA ASN A 244 6.05 -0.89 -4.67
C ASN A 244 7.35 -0.27 -5.17
N ALA A 245 7.35 0.28 -6.38
CA ALA A 245 8.48 1.00 -6.95
C ALA A 245 8.85 2.24 -6.13
N ALA A 246 7.84 3.01 -5.70
CA ALA A 246 8.07 4.15 -4.81
C ALA A 246 8.70 3.71 -3.47
N ALA A 247 8.26 2.60 -2.89
CA ALA A 247 8.86 2.05 -1.67
C ALA A 247 10.33 1.62 -1.88
N ALA A 248 10.66 1.06 -3.05
CA ALA A 248 12.04 0.77 -3.43
C ALA A 248 12.88 2.04 -3.56
N VAL A 249 12.33 3.10 -4.17
CA VAL A 249 12.97 4.42 -4.26
C VAL A 249 13.20 5.05 -2.88
N LEU A 250 12.31 4.84 -1.90
CA LEU A 250 12.57 5.28 -0.53
C LEU A 250 13.81 4.60 0.07
N GLY A 251 14.03 3.31 -0.23
CA GLY A 251 15.25 2.59 0.13
C GLY A 251 16.51 3.16 -0.52
N LEU A 252 16.43 3.47 -1.82
CA LEU A 252 17.49 4.17 -2.55
C LEU A 252 17.82 5.53 -1.93
N ALA A 253 16.79 6.36 -1.74
CA ALA A 253 16.90 7.71 -1.21
C ALA A 253 17.45 7.76 0.22
N ALA A 254 17.09 6.76 1.04
CA ALA A 254 17.60 6.64 2.40
C ALA A 254 19.06 6.16 2.45
N GLY A 255 19.57 5.57 1.36
CA GLY A 255 20.94 5.03 1.25
C GLY A 255 21.05 3.51 1.14
N PRO A 256 20.27 2.68 1.89
CA PRO A 256 20.36 1.22 1.83
C PRO A 256 20.14 0.60 0.45
N GLY A 257 19.45 1.31 -0.44
CA GLY A 257 19.15 0.83 -1.78
C GLY A 257 17.92 -0.06 -1.84
N PHE A 258 17.80 -0.79 -2.95
CA PHE A 258 16.82 -1.86 -3.14
C PHE A 258 17.42 -2.97 -4.00
N ALA A 259 16.84 -4.17 -3.86
CA ALA A 259 17.17 -5.34 -4.65
C ALA A 259 16.03 -5.65 -5.63
N VAL A 260 16.40 -6.18 -6.78
CA VAL A 260 15.48 -6.77 -7.76
C VAL A 260 16.09 -8.08 -8.22
N GLY A 261 16.02 -9.07 -7.34
CA GLY A 261 16.63 -10.37 -7.58
C GLY A 261 18.04 -10.56 -7.03
N ALA A 262 18.53 -11.80 -7.11
CA ALA A 262 19.81 -12.16 -6.52
C ALA A 262 20.97 -11.52 -7.28
N GLY A 263 21.87 -10.87 -6.53
CA GLY A 263 23.04 -10.19 -7.07
C GLY A 263 22.75 -8.81 -7.65
N THR A 264 21.55 -8.25 -7.45
CA THR A 264 21.24 -6.88 -7.83
C THR A 264 21.11 -6.00 -6.59
N LEU A 265 21.85 -4.90 -6.58
CA LEU A 265 21.75 -3.86 -5.57
C LEU A 265 21.89 -2.52 -6.26
N VAL A 266 20.82 -1.73 -6.19
CA VAL A 266 20.85 -0.32 -6.60
C VAL A 266 20.85 0.51 -5.34
N SER A 267 21.99 1.12 -5.03
CA SER A 267 22.18 1.97 -3.86
C SER A 267 22.89 3.27 -4.25
N THR A 268 22.90 4.25 -3.35
CA THR A 268 23.67 5.48 -3.59
C THR A 268 25.18 5.29 -3.44
N GLY A 269 25.62 4.16 -2.88
CA GLY A 269 27.03 3.79 -2.75
C GLY A 269 27.58 2.95 -3.91
N GLY A 270 26.72 2.49 -4.82
CA GLY A 270 27.09 1.68 -5.96
C GLY A 270 25.92 0.89 -6.55
N VAL A 271 26.08 0.50 -7.82
CA VAL A 271 25.13 -0.32 -8.57
C VAL A 271 25.79 -1.64 -8.92
N THR A 272 25.18 -2.74 -8.52
CA THR A 272 25.51 -4.10 -8.98
C THR A 272 24.27 -4.68 -9.65
N LEU A 273 24.42 -5.19 -10.87
CA LEU A 273 23.33 -5.80 -11.62
C LEU A 273 23.69 -7.26 -11.89
N GLY A 274 22.95 -8.18 -11.26
CA GLY A 274 22.90 -9.59 -11.63
C GLY A 274 22.02 -9.82 -12.86
N ALA A 275 21.74 -11.08 -13.19
CA ALA A 275 20.81 -11.42 -14.28
C ALA A 275 19.37 -11.07 -13.87
N VAL A 276 18.88 -9.92 -14.33
CA VAL A 276 17.51 -9.43 -14.08
C VAL A 276 16.57 -9.96 -15.17
N PRO A 277 15.37 -10.48 -14.84
CA PRO A 277 14.38 -10.86 -15.85
C PRO A 277 13.67 -9.64 -16.43
N ALA A 278 13.13 -9.82 -17.64
CA ALA A 278 12.46 -8.78 -18.39
C ALA A 278 11.10 -8.38 -17.76
N LEU A 279 11.11 -7.46 -16.80
CA LEU A 279 9.93 -6.67 -16.40
C LEU A 279 10.14 -5.22 -16.87
N PRO A 280 9.17 -4.57 -17.54
CA PRO A 280 9.37 -3.24 -18.12
C PRO A 280 9.67 -2.16 -17.09
N LEU A 281 9.16 -2.32 -15.88
CA LEU A 281 9.47 -1.44 -14.77
C LEU A 281 10.96 -1.50 -14.37
N LEU A 282 11.66 -2.56 -14.79
CA LEU A 282 13.09 -2.77 -14.59
C LEU A 282 13.95 -2.31 -15.77
N ALA A 283 13.34 -1.94 -16.91
CA ALA A 283 14.05 -1.25 -17.99
C ALA A 283 14.57 0.12 -17.52
N ALA A 284 13.82 0.77 -16.61
CA ALA A 284 14.23 2.02 -15.96
C ALA A 284 15.37 1.87 -14.92
N LEU A 285 16.00 0.69 -14.80
CA LEU A 285 17.18 0.52 -13.94
C LEU A 285 18.39 1.20 -14.58
N PRO A 286 19.35 1.71 -13.79
CA PRO A 286 20.51 2.39 -14.34
C PRO A 286 21.41 1.44 -15.15
N ASP A 287 21.59 1.72 -16.45
CA ASP A 287 22.46 0.92 -17.36
C ASP A 287 23.96 1.15 -17.15
N THR A 288 24.36 2.03 -16.24
CA THR A 288 25.76 2.39 -15.98
C THR A 288 26.13 2.11 -14.53
N GLN A 289 27.39 1.70 -14.29
CA GLN A 289 27.92 1.51 -12.93
C GLN A 289 28.15 2.83 -12.17
N ALA A 290 27.93 3.98 -12.82
CA ALA A 290 27.96 5.29 -12.18
C ALA A 290 26.65 5.51 -11.41
N VAL A 291 26.73 6.05 -10.20
CA VAL A 291 25.54 6.46 -9.43
C VAL A 291 24.80 7.52 -10.26
N PRO A 292 23.58 7.26 -10.74
CA PRO A 292 22.86 8.22 -11.55
C PRO A 292 22.65 9.51 -10.76
N LEU A 293 22.73 10.67 -11.43
CA LEU A 293 22.44 11.96 -10.81
C LEU A 293 21.06 11.93 -10.11
N LEU A 294 20.10 11.21 -10.66
CA LEU A 294 18.78 11.02 -10.06
C LEU A 294 18.84 10.25 -8.72
N ALA A 295 19.69 9.23 -8.60
CA ALA A 295 19.89 8.51 -7.34
C ALA A 295 20.57 9.41 -6.29
N PHE A 296 21.54 10.24 -6.70
CA PHE A 296 22.18 11.21 -5.82
C PHE A 296 21.18 12.28 -5.34
N LEU A 297 20.42 12.88 -6.25
CA LEU A 297 19.38 13.87 -5.92
C LEU A 297 18.28 13.27 -5.04
N SER A 298 17.99 11.97 -5.18
CA SER A 298 17.01 11.29 -4.36
C SER A 298 17.36 11.27 -2.86
N GLN A 299 18.64 11.46 -2.49
CA GLN A 299 19.05 11.55 -1.08
C GLN A 299 18.42 12.73 -0.31
N ALA A 300 17.90 13.73 -1.03
CA ALA A 300 17.18 14.84 -0.40
C ALA A 300 15.77 14.45 0.09
N LEU A 301 15.17 13.36 -0.42
CA LEU A 301 13.78 12.98 -0.15
C LEU A 301 13.46 12.81 1.35
N PRO A 302 14.22 12.01 2.13
CA PRO A 302 13.95 11.84 3.56
C PRO A 302 14.02 13.16 4.33
N ALA A 303 14.98 14.02 3.99
CA ALA A 303 15.12 15.34 4.60
C ALA A 303 13.94 16.26 4.26
N LEU A 304 13.54 16.33 2.99
CA LEU A 304 12.37 17.12 2.55
C LEU A 304 11.07 16.64 3.22
N ALA A 305 10.88 15.33 3.32
CA ALA A 305 9.76 14.74 4.04
C ALA A 305 9.79 15.13 5.53
N GLY A 306 10.97 15.10 6.17
CA GLY A 306 11.19 15.58 7.52
C GLY A 306 10.85 17.06 7.72
N LEU A 307 11.28 17.93 6.80
CA LEU A 307 10.95 19.36 6.85
C LEU A 307 9.43 19.59 6.81
N VAL A 308 8.72 18.92 5.89
CA VAL A 308 7.25 19.00 5.81
C VAL A 308 6.60 18.44 7.08
N ALA A 309 7.09 17.32 7.60
CA ALA A 309 6.58 16.70 8.82
C ALA A 309 6.73 17.64 10.03
N GLY A 310 7.93 18.17 10.25
CA GLY A 310 8.24 19.08 11.37
C GLY A 310 7.46 20.39 11.29
N THR A 311 7.36 21.00 10.10
CA THR A 311 6.52 22.20 9.91
C THR A 311 5.04 21.92 10.15
N ALA A 312 4.51 20.79 9.66
CA ALA A 312 3.12 20.42 9.84
C ALA A 312 2.77 20.11 11.31
N THR A 313 3.68 19.48 12.06
CA THR A 313 3.54 19.27 13.51
C THR A 313 3.57 20.61 14.24
N ALA A 314 4.61 21.42 14.04
CA ALA A 314 4.79 22.69 14.76
C ALA A 314 3.65 23.69 14.51
N ARG A 315 3.06 23.72 13.32
CA ARG A 315 1.91 24.59 13.02
C ARG A 315 0.66 24.29 13.85
N ARG A 316 0.57 23.10 14.44
CA ARG A 316 -0.57 22.61 15.21
C ARG A 316 -0.30 22.53 16.71
N LEU A 317 0.90 22.90 17.15
CA LEU A 317 1.20 23.06 18.57
C LEU A 317 0.52 24.32 19.11
N GLY A 318 -0.12 24.19 20.26
CA GLY A 318 -0.73 25.30 21.01
C GLY A 318 0.26 25.96 21.97
N ASP A 319 -0.18 27.02 22.65
CA ASP A 319 0.67 27.77 23.58
C ASP A 319 1.12 26.93 24.79
N GLY A 320 0.30 25.96 25.20
CA GLY A 320 0.63 24.99 26.25
C GLY A 320 1.64 23.91 25.86
N ASP A 321 1.98 23.77 24.57
CA ASP A 321 2.89 22.72 24.08
C ASP A 321 4.38 23.12 24.13
N GLY A 322 4.71 24.27 24.74
CA GLY A 322 6.08 24.73 24.96
C GLY A 322 6.70 25.53 23.82
N GLY A 323 8.00 25.82 23.97
CA GLY A 323 8.77 26.69 23.06
C GLY A 323 9.44 25.96 21.89
N SER A 324 10.42 26.61 21.27
CA SER A 324 11.16 26.09 20.11
C SER A 324 11.87 24.76 20.38
N VAL A 325 12.46 24.58 21.56
CA VAL A 325 13.13 23.33 21.96
C VAL A 325 12.13 22.18 22.04
N THR A 326 10.97 22.39 22.67
CA THR A 326 9.91 21.36 22.76
C THR A 326 9.37 21.00 21.37
N ALA A 327 9.18 22.00 20.50
CA ALA A 327 8.80 21.76 19.11
C ALA A 327 9.88 20.95 18.36
N ALA A 328 11.17 21.21 18.60
CA ALA A 328 12.26 20.44 18.00
C ALA A 328 12.20 18.96 18.41
N LEU A 329 11.98 18.68 19.70
CA LEU A 329 11.83 17.31 20.22
C LEU A 329 10.62 16.59 19.59
N TRP A 330 9.47 17.27 19.49
CA TRP A 330 8.32 16.72 18.76
C TRP A 330 8.58 16.55 17.27
N GLY A 331 9.42 17.41 16.68
CA GLY A 331 9.95 17.26 15.33
C GLY A 331 10.71 15.96 15.16
N VAL A 332 11.64 15.63 16.07
CA VAL A 332 12.35 14.34 16.06
C VAL A 332 11.37 13.17 16.13
N VAL A 333 10.42 13.18 17.07
CA VAL A 333 9.40 12.12 17.20
C VAL A 333 8.58 11.97 15.92
N THR A 334 8.19 13.09 15.30
CA THR A 334 7.46 13.08 14.04
C THR A 334 8.30 12.51 12.90
N GLY A 335 9.58 12.91 12.78
CA GLY A 335 10.48 12.39 11.75
C GLY A 335 10.80 10.90 11.91
N VAL A 336 10.94 10.42 13.16
CA VAL A 336 11.02 8.98 13.46
C VAL A 336 9.74 8.27 13.01
N GLY A 337 8.56 8.86 13.24
CA GLY A 337 7.29 8.33 12.74
C GLY A 337 7.23 8.23 11.20
N VAL A 338 7.82 9.19 10.47
CA VAL A 338 7.98 9.09 9.01
C VAL A 338 8.92 7.95 8.64
N GLY A 339 10.02 7.75 9.38
CA GLY A 339 10.92 6.61 9.23
C GLY A 339 10.22 5.26 9.44
N VAL A 340 9.41 5.14 10.49
CA VAL A 340 8.59 3.94 10.73
C VAL A 340 7.63 3.70 9.57
N ALA A 341 6.94 4.73 9.09
CA ALA A 341 6.03 4.61 7.95
C ALA A 341 6.77 4.18 6.66
N ALA A 342 7.95 4.74 6.39
CA ALA A 342 8.79 4.35 5.26
C ALA A 342 9.28 2.90 5.37
N GLY A 343 9.69 2.46 6.56
CA GLY A 343 10.07 1.07 6.82
C GLY A 343 8.91 0.10 6.62
N VAL A 344 7.70 0.46 7.08
CA VAL A 344 6.48 -0.33 6.83
C VAL A 344 6.17 -0.39 5.34
N LEU A 345 6.25 0.74 4.62
CA LEU A 345 6.05 0.78 3.16
C LEU A 345 7.06 -0.10 2.41
N ALA A 346 8.33 -0.07 2.79
CA ALA A 346 9.37 -0.94 2.25
C ALA A 346 9.08 -2.43 2.56
N LEU A 347 8.62 -2.74 3.78
CA LEU A 347 8.27 -4.09 4.19
C LEU A 347 7.11 -4.66 3.37
N VAL A 348 6.02 -3.90 3.19
CA VAL A 348 4.85 -4.37 2.44
C VAL A 348 5.02 -4.26 0.93
N GLY A 349 5.88 -3.35 0.46
CA GLY A 349 6.20 -3.16 -0.95
C GLY A 349 7.20 -4.17 -1.49
N GLY A 350 7.94 -4.86 -0.62
CA GLY A 350 8.87 -5.93 -0.97
C GLY A 350 8.26 -7.34 -0.93
N GLY A 351 8.96 -8.31 -1.52
CA GLY A 351 8.52 -9.70 -1.60
C GLY A 351 9.48 -10.57 -2.42
N SER A 352 8.95 -11.67 -2.97
CA SER A 352 9.68 -12.57 -3.87
C SER A 352 8.98 -12.69 -5.22
N LEU A 353 9.74 -12.85 -6.30
CA LEU A 353 9.20 -13.05 -7.67
C LEU A 353 9.75 -14.33 -8.33
N GLY A 354 10.14 -15.35 -7.56
CA GLY A 354 10.63 -16.61 -8.10
C GLY A 354 11.66 -17.29 -7.19
N THR A 355 12.43 -18.22 -7.76
CA THR A 355 13.57 -18.85 -7.09
C THR A 355 14.90 -18.19 -7.51
N ALA A 356 15.94 -18.33 -6.69
CA ALA A 356 17.30 -17.86 -6.96
C ALA A 356 17.37 -16.37 -7.40
N GLY A 357 17.62 -16.11 -8.69
CA GLY A 357 17.79 -14.78 -9.30
C GLY A 357 16.67 -13.76 -9.05
N LEU A 358 15.51 -14.13 -8.51
CA LEU A 358 14.39 -13.24 -8.16
C LEU A 358 13.87 -13.43 -6.72
N ALA A 359 14.67 -14.05 -5.85
CA ALA A 359 14.23 -14.45 -4.51
C ALA A 359 13.84 -13.27 -3.61
N GLU A 360 14.40 -12.08 -3.85
CA GLU A 360 14.13 -10.88 -3.05
C GLU A 360 13.97 -9.66 -3.95
N VAL A 361 12.86 -8.94 -3.75
CA VAL A 361 12.52 -7.70 -4.45
C VAL A 361 12.08 -6.68 -3.42
N GLY A 362 12.63 -5.47 -3.49
CA GLY A 362 12.27 -4.35 -2.62
C GLY A 362 13.44 -3.77 -1.83
N ALA A 363 13.13 -2.82 -0.95
CA ALA A 363 14.11 -2.18 -0.08
C ALA A 363 14.21 -2.89 1.28
N PRO A 364 15.41 -2.94 1.90
CA PRO A 364 15.59 -3.53 3.21
C PRO A 364 14.86 -2.71 4.29
N ALA A 365 13.67 -3.15 4.66
CA ALA A 365 12.69 -2.37 5.43
C ALA A 365 13.23 -1.71 6.70
N LEU A 366 13.97 -2.47 7.52
CA LEU A 366 14.52 -1.95 8.78
C LEU A 366 15.58 -0.87 8.52
N ALA A 367 16.51 -1.12 7.59
CA ALA A 367 17.55 -0.16 7.25
C ALA A 367 16.95 1.11 6.62
N THR A 368 15.99 0.95 5.70
CA THR A 368 15.25 2.07 5.09
C THR A 368 14.54 2.89 6.15
N GLY A 369 13.85 2.25 7.10
CA GLY A 369 13.12 2.95 8.15
C GLY A 369 14.04 3.69 9.13
N LEU A 370 15.13 3.06 9.56
CA LEU A 370 16.12 3.67 10.46
C LEU A 370 16.82 4.87 9.80
N ALA A 371 17.31 4.69 8.57
CA ALA A 371 17.98 5.76 7.83
C ALA A 371 17.03 6.94 7.55
N THR A 372 15.82 6.65 7.05
CA THR A 372 14.77 7.67 6.84
C THR A 372 14.44 8.38 8.14
N GLY A 373 14.27 7.64 9.24
CA GLY A 373 13.95 8.20 10.56
C GLY A 373 15.04 9.13 11.08
N ALA A 374 16.31 8.81 10.88
CA ALA A 374 17.44 9.67 11.24
C ALA A 374 17.46 10.96 10.41
N GLN A 375 17.40 10.84 9.08
CA GLN A 375 17.43 11.99 8.16
C GLN A 375 16.21 12.89 8.33
N ALA A 376 15.01 12.30 8.36
CA ALA A 376 13.75 13.03 8.55
C ALA A 376 13.64 13.59 9.97
N GLY A 377 14.13 12.90 10.99
CA GLY A 377 14.15 13.35 12.39
C GLY A 377 14.97 14.62 12.58
N LEU A 378 16.20 14.67 12.03
CA LEU A 378 17.05 15.86 12.05
C LEU A 378 16.39 17.03 11.34
N ALA A 379 15.89 16.81 10.12
CA ALA A 379 15.22 17.85 9.34
C ALA A 379 13.94 18.35 10.02
N ALA A 380 13.12 17.44 10.55
CA ALA A 380 11.88 17.77 11.24
C ALA A 380 12.13 18.55 12.53
N ALA A 381 13.19 18.24 13.28
CA ALA A 381 13.58 19.00 14.47
C ALA A 381 13.88 20.46 14.14
N VAL A 382 14.69 20.70 13.11
CA VAL A 382 15.04 22.06 12.65
C VAL A 382 13.80 22.79 12.16
N ALA A 383 13.01 22.17 11.28
CA ALA A 383 11.78 22.75 10.76
C ALA A 383 10.78 23.12 11.86
N ALA A 384 10.59 22.23 12.83
CA ALA A 384 9.67 22.46 13.93
C ALA A 384 10.14 23.58 14.86
N ALA A 385 11.43 23.60 15.21
CA ALA A 385 12.04 24.64 16.03
C ALA A 385 11.91 26.02 15.39
N VAL A 386 12.26 26.14 14.10
CA VAL A 386 12.20 27.41 13.36
C VAL A 386 10.75 27.87 13.18
N THR A 387 9.83 26.96 12.88
CA THR A 387 8.41 27.28 12.74
C THR A 387 7.83 27.81 14.06
N ARG A 388 8.23 27.23 15.18
CA ARG A 388 7.79 27.66 16.51
C ARG A 388 8.43 28.96 16.97
N TRP A 389 9.71 29.18 16.66
CA TRP A 389 10.41 30.43 17.02
C TRP A 389 9.85 31.67 16.30
N ARG A 390 9.33 31.50 15.08
CA ARG A 390 8.75 32.60 14.29
C ARG A 390 7.32 32.98 14.67
N ARG A 391 6.67 32.21 15.55
CA ARG A 391 5.30 32.43 16.01
C ARG A 391 5.32 32.92 17.45
#